data_AF-A0A1C4Z3U9-F1
#
_entry.id   AF-A0A1C4Z3U9-F1
#
_cell.length_a   1.000
_cell.length_b   1.000
_cell.length_c   1.000
_cell.angle_alpha   90.00
_cell.angle_beta   90.00
_cell.angle_gamma   90.00
#
_symmetry.space_group_name_H-M   'P 1'
#
loop_
_entity.id
_entity.type
_entity.pdbx_description
1 polymer ?
#
loop_
_entity_poly.entity_id
_entity_poly.type
_entity_poly.pdbx_seq_one_letter_code
_entity_poly.pdbx_strand_id
1 'polypeptide(L)'
;MGRVVLELMVPVLFLVIGPALASDYRGIATKHIELSMRFVRPVSPFRWDDDQLARRRAFFIVFDRLLGVMVTLAGVGMLFAAGHSLLNGRV
;
A
#
# COMPACT_ATOMS: atom_id res chain seq x y z
N MET A 1 -28.31 -1.59 -10.28
CA MET A 1 -27.07 -1.42 -11.08
C MET A 1 -25.99 -0.61 -10.35
N GLY A 2 -26.28 0.58 -9.79
CA GLY A 2 -25.26 1.39 -9.09
C GLY A 2 -24.53 0.69 -7.93
N ARG A 3 -25.23 -0.15 -7.14
CA ARG A 3 -24.61 -0.93 -6.05
C ARG A 3 -23.60 -1.97 -6.52
N VAL A 4 -23.91 -2.69 -7.61
CA VAL A 4 -23.00 -3.66 -8.24
C VAL A 4 -21.74 -2.96 -8.75
N VAL A 5 -21.89 -1.79 -9.38
CA VAL A 5 -20.75 -0.99 -9.87
C VAL A 5 -19.87 -0.57 -8.70
N LEU A 6 -20.46 -0.15 -7.58
CA LEU A 6 -19.72 0.27 -6.39
C LEU A 6 -19.02 -0.92 -5.69
N GLU A 7 -19.69 -2.08 -5.61
CA GLU A 7 -19.14 -3.34 -5.08
C GLU A 7 -17.97 -3.88 -5.91
N LEU A 8 -17.93 -3.59 -7.21
CA LEU A 8 -16.82 -3.96 -8.11
C LEU A 8 -15.71 -2.89 -8.17
N MET A 9 -16.05 -1.61 -8.01
CA MET A 9 -15.08 -0.52 -8.04
C MET A 9 -14.05 -0.62 -6.91
N VAL A 10 -14.50 -0.89 -5.68
CA VAL A 10 -13.62 -0.96 -4.51
C VAL A 10 -12.56 -2.07 -4.63
N PRO A 11 -12.89 -3.33 -4.97
CA PRO A 11 -11.88 -4.38 -5.13
C PRO A 11 -10.95 -4.11 -6.31
N VAL A 12 -11.46 -3.57 -7.42
CA VAL A 12 -10.61 -3.17 -8.56
C VAL A 12 -9.63 -2.08 -8.15
N LEU A 13 -10.08 -1.08 -7.39
CA LEU A 13 -9.21 -0.04 -6.87
C LEU A 13 -8.11 -0.63 -5.96
N PHE A 14 -8.45 -1.57 -5.09
CA PHE A 14 -7.46 -2.24 -4.23
C PHE A 14 -6.47 -3.09 -5.03
N LEU A 15 -6.90 -3.70 -6.14
CA LEU A 15 -6.03 -4.41 -7.06
C LEU A 15 -5.11 -3.49 -7.87
N VAL A 16 -5.41 -2.21 -8.00
CA VAL A 16 -4.51 -1.22 -8.62
C VAL A 16 -3.55 -0.66 -7.58
N ILE A 17 -4.08 -0.25 -6.43
CA ILE A 17 -3.32 0.39 -5.34
C ILE A 17 -2.36 -0.60 -4.68
N GLY A 18 -2.81 -1.81 -4.37
CA GLY A 18 -2.01 -2.82 -3.66
C GLY A 18 -0.71 -3.17 -4.38
N PRO A 19 -0.73 -3.55 -5.66
CA PRO A 19 0.49 -3.78 -6.44
C PRO A 19 1.32 -2.52 -6.65
N ALA A 20 0.70 -1.33 -6.73
CA ALA A 20 1.42 -0.06 -6.82
C ALA A 20 2.19 0.28 -5.53
N LEU A 21 1.68 -0.10 -4.34
CA LEU A 21 2.43 -0.02 -3.08
C LEU A 21 3.47 -1.15 -2.95
N ALA A 22 3.11 -2.36 -3.35
CA ALA A 22 4.01 -3.51 -3.27
C ALA A 22 5.19 -3.40 -4.26
N SER A 23 4.96 -2.75 -5.40
CA SER A 23 5.96 -2.52 -6.44
C SER A 23 6.71 -1.24 -6.17
N ASP A 24 8.01 -1.37 -5.89
CA ASP A 24 8.92 -0.25 -5.81
C ASP A 24 9.13 0.26 -7.24
N TYR A 25 8.28 1.19 -7.70
CA TYR A 25 8.47 1.84 -9.00
C TYR A 25 9.79 2.61 -8.96
N ARG A 26 10.86 1.95 -9.44
CA ARG A 26 12.15 2.57 -9.77
C ARG A 26 12.91 3.18 -8.58
N GLY A 27 12.57 2.81 -7.35
CA GLY A 27 13.15 3.42 -6.15
C GLY A 27 12.66 4.84 -5.88
N ILE A 28 11.49 5.21 -6.41
CA ILE A 28 10.89 6.54 -6.17
C ILE A 28 10.45 6.66 -4.71
N ALA A 29 9.84 5.63 -4.14
CA ALA A 29 9.45 5.61 -2.73
C ALA A 29 10.67 5.73 -1.82
N THR A 30 11.73 4.97 -2.14
CA THR A 30 13.01 5.08 -1.43
C THR A 30 13.63 6.46 -1.57
N LYS A 31 13.65 7.08 -2.76
CA LYS A 31 14.11 8.47 -2.92
C LYS A 31 13.27 9.48 -2.16
N HIS A 32 11.95 9.31 -2.11
CA HIS A 32 11.08 10.19 -1.35
C HIS A 32 11.36 10.12 0.16
N ILE A 33 11.60 8.91 0.66
CA ILE A 33 11.99 8.67 2.06
C ILE A 33 13.38 9.26 2.36
N GLU A 34 14.30 9.22 1.40
CA GLU A 34 15.61 9.87 1.55
C GLU A 34 15.48 11.39 1.61
N LEU A 35 14.66 11.97 0.73
CA LEU A 35 14.42 13.39 0.67
C LEU A 35 13.75 13.88 1.96
N SER A 36 12.71 13.18 2.43
CA SER A 36 12.00 13.54 3.66
C SER A 36 12.89 13.45 4.89
N MET A 37 13.73 12.40 5.00
CA MET A 37 14.69 12.32 6.09
C MET A 37 15.74 13.43 6.04
N ARG A 38 16.19 13.84 4.84
CA ARG A 38 17.14 14.96 4.70
C ARG A 38 16.55 16.29 5.19
N PHE A 39 15.25 16.51 5.01
CA PHE A 39 14.55 17.70 5.51
C PHE A 39 14.17 17.62 7.00
N VAL A 40 13.81 16.44 7.50
CA VAL A 40 13.39 16.25 8.90
C VAL A 40 14.59 16.15 9.85
N ARG A 41 15.72 15.62 9.42
CA ARG A 41 16.95 15.47 10.22
C ARG A 41 17.45 16.77 10.87
N PRO A 42 17.48 17.93 10.19
CA PRO A 42 17.89 19.19 10.84
C PRO A 42 16.84 19.77 11.80
N VAL A 43 15.58 19.32 11.74
CA VAL A 43 14.47 19.83 12.58
C VAL A 43 14.18 18.90 13.77
N SER A 44 14.62 17.63 13.71
CA SER A 44 14.45 16.66 14.78
C SER A 44 15.26 17.05 16.02
N PRO A 45 14.63 17.22 17.20
CA PRO A 45 15.36 17.43 18.46
C PRO A 45 16.08 16.16 18.94
N PHE A 46 15.81 15.01 18.32
CA PHE A 46 16.48 13.75 18.59
C PHE A 46 17.62 13.53 17.58
N ARG A 47 18.87 13.46 18.08
CA ARG A 47 20.02 12.97 17.32
C ARG A 47 19.88 11.46 17.11
N TRP A 48 19.17 11.07 16.05
CA TRP A 48 19.18 9.69 15.60
C TRP A 48 20.46 9.40 14.83
N ASP A 49 21.12 8.31 15.21
CA ASP A 49 22.31 7.80 14.54
C ASP A 49 21.96 7.30 13.13
N ASP A 50 22.89 7.44 12.19
CA ASP A 50 22.68 7.09 10.78
C ASP A 50 22.28 5.62 10.60
N ASP A 51 22.88 4.74 11.41
CA ASP A 51 22.57 3.32 11.42
C ASP A 51 21.14 3.03 11.91
N GLN A 52 20.64 3.83 12.86
CA GLN A 52 19.30 3.68 13.39
C GLN A 52 18.24 4.15 12.38
N LEU A 53 18.55 5.23 11.65
CA LEU A 53 17.74 5.75 10.54
C LEU A 53 17.70 4.77 9.36
N ALA A 54 18.85 4.18 8.98
CA ALA A 54 18.93 3.18 7.92
C ALA A 54 18.09 1.94 8.25
N ARG A 55 18.15 1.46 9.50
CA ARG A 55 17.38 0.29 9.94
C ARG A 55 15.87 0.57 9.95
N ARG A 56 15.45 1.76 10.38
CA ARG A 56 14.04 2.21 10.31
C ARG A 56 13.56 2.35 8.87
N ARG A 57 14.39 2.87 7.96
CA ARG A 57 14.07 2.98 6.53
C ARG A 57 13.82 1.61 5.92
N ALA A 58 14.70 0.64 6.18
CA ALA A 58 14.53 -0.74 5.71
C ALA A 58 13.22 -1.35 6.22
N PHE A 59 12.91 -1.15 7.51
CA PHE A 59 11.65 -1.60 8.09
C PHE A 59 10.43 -0.94 7.45
N PHE A 60 10.48 0.36 7.21
CA PHE A 60 9.38 1.10 6.59
C PHE A 60 9.09 0.63 5.17
N ILE A 61 10.14 0.36 4.37
CA ILE A 61 10.00 -0.19 3.01
C ILE A 61 9.34 -1.56 3.04
N VAL A 62 9.80 -2.44 3.95
CA VAL A 62 9.20 -3.79 4.09
C VAL A 62 7.75 -3.70 4.56
N PHE A 63 7.46 -2.81 5.51
CA PHE A 63 6.11 -2.58 6.01
C PHE A 63 5.17 -2.07 4.91
N ASP A 64 5.60 -1.07 4.14
CA ASP A 64 4.83 -0.51 3.03
C ASP A 64 4.51 -1.57 1.97
N ARG A 65 5.48 -2.42 1.63
CA ARG A 65 5.29 -3.54 0.72
C ARG A 65 4.32 -4.59 1.27
N LEU A 66 4.46 -4.95 2.55
CA LEU A 66 3.53 -5.87 3.22
C LEU A 66 2.11 -5.32 3.23
N LEU A 67 1.95 -4.03 3.49
CA LEU A 67 0.66 -3.34 3.43
C LEU A 67 0.08 -3.41 2.01
N GLY A 68 0.88 -3.14 0.97
CA GLY A 68 0.48 -3.29 -0.43
C GLY A 68 0.00 -4.71 -0.76
N VAL A 69 0.72 -5.74 -0.30
CA VAL A 69 0.32 -7.15 -0.46
C VAL A 69 -1.01 -7.43 0.24
N MET A 70 -1.18 -6.98 1.48
CA MET A 70 -2.43 -7.17 2.23
C MET A 70 -3.62 -6.46 1.56
N VAL A 71 -3.42 -5.26 1.04
CA VAL A 71 -4.43 -4.52 0.27
C VAL A 71 -4.80 -5.28 -1.01
N THR A 72 -3.81 -5.82 -1.71
CA THR A 72 -4.04 -6.65 -2.91
C THR A 72 -4.88 -7.87 -2.56
N LEU A 73 -4.52 -8.61 -1.51
CA LEU A 73 -5.24 -9.81 -1.07
C LEU A 73 -6.67 -9.47 -0.65
N ALA A 74 -6.88 -8.35 0.05
CA ALA A 74 -8.22 -7.87 0.39
C ALA A 74 -9.05 -7.58 -0.87
N GLY A 75 -8.46 -6.92 -1.88
CA GLY A 75 -9.09 -6.67 -3.17
C GLY A 75 -9.50 -7.96 -3.89
N VAL A 76 -8.61 -8.96 -3.94
CA VAL A 76 -8.91 -10.29 -4.51
C VAL A 76 -10.09 -10.94 -3.78
N GLY A 77 -10.05 -10.98 -2.45
CA GLY A 77 -11.10 -11.60 -1.64
C GLY A 77 -12.46 -10.93 -1.84
N MET A 78 -12.49 -9.59 -1.87
CA MET A 78 -13.69 -8.83 -2.17
C MET A 78 -14.22 -9.10 -3.57
N LEU A 79 -13.35 -9.20 -4.59
CA LEU A 79 -13.74 -9.53 -5.96
C LEU A 79 -14.38 -10.93 -6.03
N PHE A 80 -13.81 -11.90 -5.32
CA PHE A 80 -14.33 -13.26 -5.25
C PHE A 80 -15.71 -13.31 -4.58
N ALA A 81 -15.87 -12.59 -3.46
CA ALA A 81 -17.14 -12.48 -2.76
C ALA A 81 -18.22 -11.81 -3.63
N ALA A 82 -17.88 -10.72 -4.32
CA ALA A 82 -18.78 -10.02 -5.23
C ALA A 82 -19.20 -10.92 -6.42
N GLY A 83 -18.25 -11.63 -7.03
CA GLY A 83 -18.52 -12.59 -8.10
C GLY A 83 -19.45 -13.72 -7.66
N HIS A 84 -19.20 -14.29 -6.49
CA HIS A 84 -20.07 -15.33 -5.92
C HIS A 84 -21.47 -14.81 -5.57
N SER A 85 -21.57 -13.57 -5.10
CA SER A 85 -22.86 -12.92 -4.84
C SER A 85 -23.67 -12.71 -6.12
N LEU A 86 -23.01 -12.25 -7.20
CA LEU A 86 -23.61 -12.07 -8.53
C LEU A 86 -24.09 -13.39 -9.12
N LEU A 87 -23.26 -14.44 -9.08
CA LEU A 87 -23.61 -15.76 -9.60
C LEU A 87 -24.78 -16.40 -8.85
N ASN A 88 -24.92 -16.12 -7.56
CA ASN A 88 -26.03 -16.60 -6.73
C ASN A 88 -27.24 -15.64 -6.69
N GLY A 89 -27.23 -14.56 -7.48
CA GLY A 89 -28.34 -13.60 -7.55
C GLY A 89 -28.61 -12.85 -6.24
N ARG A 90 -27.60 -12.70 -5.37
CA ARG A 90 -27.71 -12.03 -4.06
C ARG A 90 -27.44 -10.51 -4.09
N VAL A 91 -27.46 -9.89 -5.27
CA VAL A 91 -27.13 -8.45 -5.47
C VAL A 91 -28.22 -7.71 -6.23
#